data_AF-H1UZF5-F1
#
_entry.id   AF-H1UZF5-F1
#
_cell.length_a   1.000
_cell.length_b   1.000
_cell.length_c   1.000
_cell.angle_alpha   90.00
_cell.angle_beta   90.00
_cell.angle_gamma   90.00
#
_symmetry.space_group_name_H-M   'P 1'
#
loop_
_entity.id
_entity.type
_entity.pdbx_description
1 polymer ?
#
loop_
_entity_poly.entity_id
_entity_poly.type
_entity_poly.pdbx_seq_one_letter_code
_entity_poly.pdbx_strand_id
1 'polypeptide(L)'
;MPSPYWALAAVAPAFVSAATLADVCTTAHAQEALPAAGFIPGITIDASSVETSVVGNASVSSEWYPASTIAYCNVTFAYSHDGLADDKVHVTYWVPAPDSFQNRYVSTGGGGLAINSQSQYIPTGIIVGAVSGITDGGFGSFNTQWDAVFLAANGTVNWQSVYMFGYQAHNELATLGKEFTKKFYSVGDDQKIYSYYQGCSEGGREGWSQAQRFADQFDGLAIGAPAFRCK
;
A
#
# COMPACT_ATOMS: atom_id res chain seq x y z
N MET A 1 -22.81 -34.48 -58.25
CA MET A 1 -22.08 -34.49 -56.96
C MET A 1 -21.45 -33.11 -56.79
N PRO A 2 -21.94 -32.24 -55.90
CA PRO A 2 -21.37 -30.90 -55.73
C PRO A 2 -20.15 -30.96 -54.80
N SER A 3 -19.10 -30.23 -55.19
CA SER A 3 -17.85 -30.08 -54.45
C SER A 3 -18.05 -29.19 -53.21
N PRO A 4 -17.54 -29.54 -52.01
CA PRO A 4 -17.64 -28.67 -50.84
C PRO A 4 -16.51 -27.65 -50.87
N TYR A 5 -16.85 -26.38 -51.03
CA TYR A 5 -15.92 -25.27 -50.80
C TYR A 5 -15.73 -25.11 -49.28
N TRP A 6 -14.52 -25.36 -48.80
CA TRP A 6 -14.11 -25.05 -47.43
C TRP A 6 -13.79 -23.57 -47.33
N ALA A 7 -14.63 -22.82 -46.61
CA ALA A 7 -14.34 -21.43 -46.25
C ALA A 7 -13.36 -21.42 -45.06
N LEU A 8 -12.11 -21.01 -45.30
CA LEU A 8 -11.15 -20.69 -44.25
C LEU A 8 -11.55 -19.33 -43.65
N ALA A 9 -12.10 -19.35 -42.44
CA ALA A 9 -12.32 -18.13 -41.66
C ALA A 9 -10.95 -17.57 -41.24
N ALA A 10 -10.59 -16.40 -41.80
CA ALA A 10 -9.42 -15.66 -41.36
C ALA A 10 -9.69 -15.06 -39.97
N VAL A 11 -9.03 -15.60 -38.95
CA VAL A 11 -9.00 -15.00 -37.62
C VAL A 11 -8.04 -13.80 -37.69
N ALA A 12 -8.58 -12.59 -37.64
CA ALA A 12 -7.76 -11.39 -37.51
C ALA A 12 -7.07 -11.40 -36.12
N PRO A 13 -5.77 -11.06 -36.03
CA PRO A 13 -5.11 -10.93 -34.75
C PRO A 13 -5.75 -9.77 -33.96
N ALA A 14 -6.27 -10.08 -32.78
CA ALA A 14 -6.69 -9.05 -31.83
C ALA A 14 -5.43 -8.36 -31.30
N PHE A 15 -5.29 -7.07 -31.59
CA PHE A 15 -4.27 -6.23 -30.94
C PHE A 15 -4.71 -6.00 -29.50
N VAL A 16 -4.08 -6.68 -28.55
CA VAL A 16 -4.24 -6.35 -27.13
C VAL A 16 -3.42 -5.09 -26.87
N SER A 17 -4.09 -3.95 -26.69
CA SER A 17 -3.41 -2.74 -26.22
C SER A 17 -2.94 -2.96 -24.78
N ALA A 18 -1.71 -2.58 -24.47
CA ALA A 18 -1.25 -2.52 -23.08
C ALA A 18 -2.13 -1.52 -22.32
N ALA A 19 -2.59 -1.90 -21.12
CA ALA A 19 -3.38 -1.02 -20.27
C ALA A 19 -2.55 0.17 -19.82
N THR A 20 -3.09 1.38 -19.96
CA THR A 20 -2.46 2.61 -19.47
C THR A 20 -2.74 2.82 -17.99
N LEU A 21 -2.03 3.75 -17.36
CA LEU A 21 -2.30 4.15 -15.98
C LEU A 21 -3.74 4.63 -15.76
N ALA A 22 -4.32 5.34 -16.74
CA ALA A 22 -5.69 5.83 -16.66
C ALA A 22 -6.72 4.69 -16.76
N ASP A 23 -6.40 3.63 -17.51
CA ASP A 23 -7.29 2.47 -17.66
C ASP A 23 -7.40 1.68 -16.35
N VAL A 24 -6.29 1.53 -15.62
CA VAL A 24 -6.25 0.79 -14.35
C VAL A 24 -6.61 1.64 -13.13
N CYS A 25 -6.51 2.96 -13.21
CA CYS A 25 -6.81 3.86 -12.09
C CYS A 25 -8.29 4.23 -12.01
N THR A 26 -9.12 3.22 -11.80
CA THR A 26 -10.57 3.39 -11.60
C THR A 26 -10.98 2.82 -10.25
N THR A 27 -12.01 3.41 -9.64
CA THR A 27 -12.58 2.92 -8.38
C THR A 27 -13.04 1.47 -8.51
N ALA A 28 -13.63 1.10 -9.65
CA ALA A 28 -14.08 -0.27 -9.90
C ALA A 28 -12.91 -1.27 -9.91
N HIS A 29 -11.84 -0.97 -10.65
CA HIS A 29 -10.65 -1.83 -10.69
C HIS A 29 -9.98 -1.95 -9.32
N ALA A 30 -9.87 -0.83 -8.59
CA ALA A 30 -9.34 -0.83 -7.23
C ALA A 30 -10.21 -1.63 -6.25
N GLN A 31 -11.54 -1.57 -6.36
CA GLN A 31 -12.47 -2.36 -5.55
C GLN A 31 -12.35 -3.87 -5.83
N GLU A 32 -12.23 -4.26 -7.10
CA GLU A 32 -12.00 -5.66 -7.48
C GLU A 32 -10.65 -6.19 -6.99
N ALA A 33 -9.64 -5.30 -6.92
CA ALA A 33 -8.31 -5.62 -6.40
C ALA A 33 -8.25 -5.71 -4.87
N LEU A 34 -9.32 -5.39 -4.13
CA LEU A 34 -9.30 -5.51 -2.67
C LEU A 34 -9.08 -6.96 -2.22
N PRO A 35 -8.35 -7.18 -1.12
CA PRO A 35 -8.29 -8.49 -0.48
C PRO A 35 -9.69 -9.05 -0.18
N ALA A 36 -9.82 -10.38 -0.23
CA ALA A 36 -11.11 -11.02 0.03
C ALA A 36 -11.57 -10.78 1.47
N ALA A 37 -12.88 -10.84 1.71
CA ALA A 37 -13.42 -10.76 3.07
C ALA A 37 -12.79 -11.86 3.96
N GLY A 38 -12.34 -11.48 5.15
CA GLY A 38 -11.65 -12.39 6.08
C GLY A 38 -10.21 -12.75 5.69
N PHE A 39 -9.60 -12.05 4.72
CA PHE A 39 -8.18 -12.26 4.35
C PHE A 39 -7.25 -12.06 5.55
N ILE A 40 -7.51 -11.01 6.35
CA ILE A 40 -6.90 -10.85 7.67
C ILE A 40 -7.99 -11.13 8.71
N PRO A 41 -7.83 -12.13 9.60
CA PRO A 41 -8.82 -12.41 10.63
C PRO A 41 -9.09 -11.20 11.52
N GLY A 42 -10.37 -10.85 11.69
CA GLY A 42 -10.80 -9.73 12.53
C GLY A 42 -10.69 -8.35 11.87
N ILE A 43 -10.42 -8.28 10.56
CA ILE A 43 -10.44 -7.04 9.78
C ILE A 43 -11.56 -7.07 8.76
N THR A 44 -12.33 -5.98 8.72
CA THR A 44 -13.37 -5.73 7.71
C THR A 44 -12.95 -4.55 6.83
N ILE A 45 -12.79 -4.78 5.53
CA ILE A 45 -12.45 -3.73 4.55
C ILE A 45 -13.73 -3.02 4.09
N ASP A 46 -13.74 -1.69 4.15
CA ASP A 46 -14.84 -0.87 3.64
C ASP A 46 -14.63 -0.59 2.14
N ALA A 47 -15.15 -1.48 1.30
CA ALA A 47 -15.06 -1.32 -0.16
C ALA A 47 -15.74 -0.03 -0.68
N SER A 48 -16.68 0.56 0.07
CA SER A 48 -17.34 1.81 -0.31
C SER A 48 -16.46 3.04 -0.09
N SER A 49 -15.41 2.91 0.73
CA SER A 49 -14.44 3.98 1.01
C SER A 49 -13.32 4.12 -0.03
N VAL A 50 -13.33 3.30 -1.09
CA VAL A 50 -12.28 3.31 -2.10
C VAL A 50 -12.33 4.62 -2.89
N GLU A 51 -11.24 5.36 -2.85
CA GLU A 51 -11.01 6.57 -3.63
C GLU A 51 -9.80 6.39 -4.54
N THR A 52 -9.91 6.81 -5.80
CA THR A 52 -8.82 6.73 -6.77
C THR A 52 -8.58 8.07 -7.43
N SER A 53 -7.32 8.47 -7.60
CA SER A 53 -6.95 9.65 -8.38
C SER A 53 -5.69 9.42 -9.21
N VAL A 54 -5.75 9.78 -10.50
CA VAL A 54 -4.60 9.76 -11.38
C VAL A 54 -3.79 11.03 -11.15
N VAL A 55 -2.50 10.86 -10.89
CA VAL A 55 -1.53 11.95 -10.85
C VAL A 55 -0.52 11.74 -11.97
N GLY A 56 -0.56 12.62 -12.96
CA GLY A 56 0.39 12.64 -14.08
C GLY A 56 1.46 13.72 -13.88
N ASN A 57 2.71 13.39 -14.19
CA ASN A 57 3.84 14.33 -14.25
C ASN A 57 4.14 15.07 -12.92
N ALA A 58 4.11 14.36 -11.80
CA ALA A 58 4.51 14.92 -10.51
C ALA A 58 6.04 14.97 -10.37
N SER A 59 6.59 16.17 -10.17
CA SER A 59 8.00 16.35 -9.85
C SER A 59 8.23 16.12 -8.35
N VAL A 60 9.06 15.15 -8.00
CA VAL A 60 9.38 14.77 -6.63
C VAL A 60 10.89 14.82 -6.40
N SER A 61 11.30 15.22 -5.20
CA SER A 61 12.70 15.15 -4.76
C SER A 61 12.76 15.13 -3.23
N SER A 62 13.72 14.42 -2.66
CA SER A 62 14.01 14.45 -1.23
C SER A 62 15.48 14.08 -0.98
N GLU A 63 15.90 14.02 0.28
CA GLU A 63 17.20 13.46 0.66
C GLU A 63 17.27 11.93 0.51
N TRP A 64 16.11 11.27 0.32
CA TRP A 64 15.97 9.82 0.31
C TRP A 64 15.91 9.23 -1.11
N TYR A 65 15.62 10.04 -2.12
CA TYR A 65 15.55 9.61 -3.52
C TYR A 65 15.89 10.76 -4.47
N PRO A 66 16.45 10.46 -5.67
CA PRO A 66 16.82 11.48 -6.63
C PRO A 66 15.60 12.23 -7.18
N ALA A 67 15.83 13.47 -7.64
CA ALA A 67 14.82 14.25 -8.33
C ALA A 67 14.28 13.46 -9.53
N SER A 68 12.97 13.26 -9.57
CA SER A 68 12.30 12.40 -10.55
C SER A 68 10.94 12.98 -10.95
N THR A 69 10.48 12.67 -12.15
CA THR A 69 9.10 12.92 -12.57
C THR A 69 8.36 11.60 -12.61
N ILE A 70 7.27 11.49 -11.86
CA ILE A 70 6.51 10.25 -11.70
C ILE A 70 5.05 10.43 -12.13
N ALA A 71 4.45 9.31 -12.55
CA ALA A 71 3.01 9.19 -12.75
C ALA A 71 2.51 7.98 -11.96
N TYR A 72 1.41 8.14 -11.24
CA TYR A 72 0.87 7.09 -10.38
C TYR A 72 -0.64 7.26 -10.19
N CYS A 73 -1.29 6.16 -9.82
CA CYS A 73 -2.65 6.13 -9.31
C CYS A 73 -2.58 6.15 -7.79
N ASN A 74 -3.16 7.16 -7.15
CA ASN A 74 -3.36 7.13 -5.71
C ASN A 74 -4.66 6.38 -5.43
N VAL A 75 -4.55 5.27 -4.70
CA VAL A 75 -5.68 4.47 -4.24
C VAL A 75 -5.72 4.54 -2.72
N THR A 76 -6.82 5.01 -2.15
CA THR A 76 -7.02 5.07 -0.71
C THR A 76 -8.27 4.30 -0.35
N PHE A 77 -8.22 3.51 0.72
CA PHE A 77 -9.39 2.85 1.28
C PHE A 77 -9.21 2.65 2.79
N ALA A 78 -10.31 2.36 3.46
CA ALA A 78 -10.34 2.14 4.89
C ALA A 78 -10.70 0.70 5.26
N TYR A 79 -10.26 0.29 6.44
CA TYR A 79 -10.69 -0.93 7.11
C TYR A 79 -10.95 -0.66 8.60
N SER A 80 -11.62 -1.60 9.24
CA SER A 80 -11.86 -1.58 10.69
C SER A 80 -11.58 -2.95 11.30
N HIS A 81 -11.36 -2.96 12.61
CA HIS A 81 -11.21 -4.16 13.42
C HIS A 81 -12.54 -4.59 14.03
N ASP A 82 -12.87 -5.87 13.88
CA ASP A 82 -14.11 -6.44 14.39
C ASP A 82 -14.16 -6.33 15.92
N GLY A 83 -15.27 -5.81 16.44
CA GLY A 83 -15.48 -5.64 17.88
C GLY A 83 -14.91 -4.34 18.47
N LEU A 84 -14.29 -3.48 17.67
CA LEU A 84 -13.91 -2.12 18.07
C LEU A 84 -14.92 -1.10 17.53
N ALA A 85 -15.53 -0.33 18.42
CA ALA A 85 -16.43 0.75 18.05
C ALA A 85 -15.62 1.95 17.50
N ASP A 86 -16.16 2.59 16.46
CA ASP A 86 -15.59 3.79 15.82
C ASP A 86 -14.15 3.62 15.29
N ASP A 87 -13.71 2.38 15.06
CA ASP A 87 -12.41 2.08 14.47
C ASP A 87 -12.44 2.27 12.95
N LYS A 88 -11.55 3.11 12.43
CA LYS A 88 -11.38 3.33 11.00
C LYS A 88 -9.93 3.68 10.70
N VAL A 89 -9.26 2.79 9.98
CA VAL A 89 -7.86 2.91 9.58
C VAL A 89 -7.79 3.12 8.08
N HIS A 90 -7.10 4.16 7.65
CA HIS A 90 -6.89 4.45 6.23
C HIS A 90 -5.52 3.94 5.78
N VAL A 91 -5.51 3.36 4.58
CA VAL A 91 -4.29 3.01 3.85
C VAL A 91 -4.33 3.67 2.49
N THR A 92 -3.19 4.21 2.08
CA THR A 92 -3.01 4.77 0.75
C THR A 92 -1.90 4.00 0.05
N TYR A 93 -2.17 3.57 -1.18
CA TYR A 93 -1.21 2.97 -2.08
C TYR A 93 -1.05 3.85 -3.31
N TRP A 94 0.19 4.22 -3.62
CA TRP A 94 0.55 4.76 -4.91
C TRP A 94 0.92 3.61 -5.82
N VAL A 95 0.25 3.54 -6.96
CA VAL A 95 0.33 2.42 -7.90
C VAL A 95 0.93 2.93 -9.22
N PRO A 96 2.05 2.37 -9.71
CA PRO A 96 2.66 2.80 -10.95
C PRO A 96 1.86 2.36 -12.19
N ALA A 97 2.22 2.88 -13.35
CA ALA A 97 1.66 2.38 -14.61
C ALA A 97 2.02 0.88 -14.81
N PRO A 98 1.17 0.07 -15.47
CA PRO A 98 1.42 -1.37 -15.66
C PRO A 98 2.75 -1.70 -16.34
N ASP A 99 3.21 -0.86 -17.27
CA ASP A 99 4.50 -1.00 -17.96
C ASP A 99 5.72 -0.70 -17.07
N SER A 100 5.50 0.04 -15.99
CA SER A 100 6.52 0.49 -15.05
C SER A 100 6.60 -0.40 -13.80
N PHE A 101 5.62 -1.27 -13.59
CA PHE A 101 5.54 -2.16 -12.44
C PHE A 101 6.57 -3.31 -12.55
N GLN A 102 7.31 -3.53 -11.46
CA GLN A 102 8.46 -4.45 -11.40
C GLN A 102 8.22 -5.62 -10.42
N ASN A 103 6.97 -6.00 -10.15
CA ASN A 103 6.60 -7.01 -9.15
C ASN A 103 7.12 -6.68 -7.74
N ARG A 104 7.04 -5.40 -7.36
CA ARG A 104 7.55 -4.90 -6.07
C ARG A 104 6.46 -4.18 -5.29
N TYR A 105 6.51 -4.35 -3.98
CA TYR A 105 5.75 -3.61 -3.00
C TYR A 105 6.72 -2.93 -2.02
N VAL A 106 6.46 -1.67 -1.67
CA VAL A 106 7.24 -0.90 -0.70
C VAL A 106 6.29 -0.33 0.35
N SER A 107 6.53 -0.62 1.62
CA SER A 107 5.91 0.07 2.75
C SER A 107 6.86 1.15 3.27
N THR A 108 6.34 2.31 3.65
CA THR A 108 7.15 3.41 4.18
C THR A 108 6.77 3.80 5.60
N GLY A 109 7.78 4.12 6.41
CA GLY A 109 7.62 4.49 7.80
C GLY A 109 7.32 5.96 8.07
N GLY A 110 7.30 6.28 9.35
CA GLY A 110 7.06 7.59 9.90
C GLY A 110 8.29 8.33 10.43
N GLY A 111 8.02 9.35 11.25
CA GLY A 111 9.00 10.25 11.84
C GLY A 111 8.41 11.01 13.03
N GLY A 112 9.19 11.19 14.09
CA GLY A 112 8.67 11.80 15.32
C GLY A 112 7.57 10.94 15.94
N LEU A 113 6.36 11.47 16.06
CA LEU A 113 5.17 10.72 16.49
C LEU A 113 4.19 10.49 15.33
N ALA A 114 4.55 10.81 14.09
CA ALA A 114 3.77 10.45 12.92
C ALA A 114 4.13 9.02 12.48
N ILE A 115 3.12 8.20 12.18
CA ILE A 115 3.29 6.80 11.73
C ILE A 115 3.67 6.67 10.24
N ASN A 116 3.62 7.79 9.50
CA ASN A 116 3.99 7.86 8.10
C ASN A 116 4.64 9.22 7.79
N SER A 117 5.39 9.32 6.68
CA SER A 117 6.01 10.57 6.22
C SER A 117 5.52 11.05 4.85
N GLN A 118 4.37 10.52 4.39
CA GLN A 118 3.70 10.90 3.13
C GLN A 118 4.69 11.10 1.96
N SER A 119 4.65 12.28 1.31
CA SER A 119 5.44 12.64 0.14
C SER A 119 6.95 12.59 0.35
N GLN A 120 7.45 12.51 1.59
CA GLN A 120 8.88 12.37 1.87
C GLN A 120 9.41 10.96 1.56
N TYR A 121 8.57 9.92 1.62
CA TYR A 121 8.99 8.54 1.39
C TYR A 121 8.19 7.81 0.32
N ILE A 122 6.87 8.01 0.25
CA ILE A 122 6.00 7.25 -0.67
C ILE A 122 6.40 7.33 -2.16
N PRO A 123 7.05 8.41 -2.68
CA PRO A 123 7.50 8.42 -4.07
C PRO A 123 8.60 7.38 -4.38
N THR A 124 9.34 6.92 -3.37
CA THR A 124 10.44 5.95 -3.55
C THR A 124 9.96 4.70 -4.27
N GLY A 125 8.80 4.17 -3.89
CA GLY A 125 8.24 2.97 -4.51
C GLY A 125 7.96 3.19 -6.00
N ILE A 126 7.31 4.29 -6.36
CA ILE A 126 7.00 4.60 -7.77
C ILE A 126 8.27 4.73 -8.62
N ILE A 127 9.30 5.40 -8.08
CA ILE A 127 10.60 5.58 -8.78
C ILE A 127 11.25 4.23 -9.11
N VAL A 128 11.08 3.20 -8.26
CA VAL A 128 11.65 1.86 -8.46
C VAL A 128 10.68 0.84 -9.04
N GLY A 129 9.52 1.29 -9.54
CA GLY A 129 8.51 0.44 -10.18
C GLY A 129 7.73 -0.42 -9.18
N ALA A 130 7.53 0.04 -7.95
CA ALA A 130 6.82 -0.66 -6.90
C ALA A 130 5.49 0.05 -6.55
N VAL A 131 4.51 -0.71 -6.09
CA VAL A 131 3.37 -0.15 -5.34
C VAL A 131 3.89 0.33 -3.99
N SER A 132 3.64 1.59 -3.62
CA SER A 132 4.14 2.19 -2.38
C SER A 132 3.00 2.50 -1.41
N GLY A 133 3.09 2.06 -0.16
CA GLY A 133 2.02 2.17 0.83
C GLY A 133 2.35 3.03 2.06
N ILE A 134 1.35 3.73 2.57
CA ILE A 134 1.31 4.41 3.89
C ILE A 134 0.00 4.10 4.63
N THR A 135 0.00 4.25 5.95
CA THR A 135 -1.19 4.14 6.81
C THR A 135 -1.32 5.37 7.73
N ASP A 136 -2.54 5.72 8.13
CA ASP A 136 -2.80 6.69 9.19
C ASP A 136 -2.84 6.08 10.59
N GLY A 137 -2.72 4.74 10.70
CA GLY A 137 -2.77 4.01 11.97
C GLY A 137 -4.11 4.07 12.70
N GLY A 138 -5.17 4.57 12.08
CA GLY A 138 -6.45 4.84 12.73
C GLY A 138 -6.46 6.12 13.57
N PHE A 139 -5.53 7.04 13.31
CA PHE A 139 -5.42 8.30 14.07
C PHE A 139 -6.34 9.41 13.54
N GLY A 140 -7.21 9.08 12.57
CA GLY A 140 -8.21 9.97 12.00
C GLY A 140 -7.73 10.80 10.80
N SER A 141 -6.41 10.92 10.57
CA SER A 141 -5.85 11.47 9.34
C SER A 141 -4.38 11.10 9.18
N PHE A 142 -3.86 11.13 7.94
CA PHE A 142 -2.43 10.96 7.66
C PHE A 142 -1.52 12.05 8.28
N ASN A 143 -2.09 13.16 8.76
CA ASN A 143 -1.38 14.25 9.43
C ASN A 143 -1.43 14.16 10.96
N THR A 144 -2.23 13.25 11.52
CA THR A 144 -2.38 13.12 12.97
C THR A 144 -1.18 12.39 13.55
N GLN A 145 -0.55 12.97 14.56
CA GLN A 145 0.51 12.33 15.33
C GLN A 145 -0.07 11.50 16.47
N TRP A 146 0.69 10.51 16.92
CA TRP A 146 0.25 9.54 17.92
C TRP A 146 -0.07 10.15 19.28
N ASP A 147 0.62 11.22 19.70
CA ASP A 147 0.33 11.93 20.96
C ASP A 147 -1.09 12.50 21.02
N ALA A 148 -1.67 12.87 19.87
CA ALA A 148 -3.04 13.36 19.80
C ALA A 148 -4.09 12.27 20.11
N VAL A 149 -3.72 10.99 19.99
CA VAL A 149 -4.63 9.84 20.13
C VAL A 149 -4.16 8.80 21.16
N PHE A 150 -3.04 9.06 21.84
CA PHE A 150 -2.48 8.17 22.87
C PHE A 150 -3.39 8.06 24.09
N LEU A 151 -4.09 9.14 24.47
CA LEU A 151 -5.07 9.15 25.54
C LEU A 151 -6.48 9.06 24.97
N ALA A 152 -7.29 8.17 25.54
CA ALA A 152 -8.72 8.17 25.35
C ALA A 152 -9.36 9.40 26.03
N ALA A 153 -10.59 9.75 25.61
CA ALA A 153 -11.30 10.92 26.13
C ALA A 153 -11.50 10.91 27.66
N ASN A 154 -11.48 9.73 28.29
CA ASN A 154 -11.57 9.57 29.75
C ASN A 154 -10.21 9.70 30.48
N GLY A 155 -9.14 10.08 29.78
CA GLY A 155 -7.80 10.24 30.33
C GLY A 155 -7.02 8.94 30.53
N THR A 156 -7.55 7.79 30.11
CA THR A 156 -6.83 6.51 30.14
C THR A 156 -6.06 6.27 28.85
N VAL A 157 -5.10 5.33 28.88
CA VAL A 157 -4.34 4.95 27.68
C VAL A 157 -5.27 4.33 26.65
N ASN A 158 -5.23 4.85 25.43
CA ASN A 158 -5.82 4.22 24.26
C ASN A 158 -4.90 3.09 23.77
N TRP A 159 -5.10 1.88 24.30
CA TRP A 159 -4.25 0.75 23.95
C TRP A 159 -4.31 0.36 22.47
N GLN A 160 -5.44 0.61 21.80
CA GLN A 160 -5.53 0.36 20.36
C GLN A 160 -4.55 1.26 19.60
N SER A 161 -4.54 2.58 19.88
CA SER A 161 -3.58 3.47 19.21
C SER A 161 -2.12 3.12 19.54
N VAL A 162 -1.84 2.61 20.75
CA VAL A 162 -0.52 2.10 21.14
C VAL A 162 -0.11 0.90 20.28
N TYR A 163 -0.99 -0.08 20.05
CA TYR A 163 -0.68 -1.25 19.22
C TYR A 163 -0.54 -0.87 17.74
N MET A 164 -1.44 -0.02 17.25
CA MET A 164 -1.40 0.49 15.88
C MET A 164 -0.09 1.21 15.58
N PHE A 165 0.33 2.14 16.46
CA PHE A 165 1.64 2.80 16.36
C PHE A 165 2.80 1.82 16.54
N GLY A 166 2.69 0.90 17.51
CA GLY A 166 3.79 0.03 17.91
C GLY A 166 4.21 -0.98 16.84
N TYR A 167 3.25 -1.67 16.22
CA TYR A 167 3.55 -2.73 15.26
C TYR A 167 2.42 -3.07 14.29
N GLN A 168 1.17 -2.87 14.72
CA GLN A 168 0.02 -3.51 14.07
C GLN A 168 -0.32 -2.84 12.73
N ALA A 169 -0.38 -1.51 12.68
CA ALA A 169 -0.75 -0.79 11.46
C ALA A 169 0.22 -1.06 10.30
N HIS A 170 1.52 -1.12 10.58
CA HIS A 170 2.53 -1.41 9.56
C HIS A 170 2.48 -2.85 9.05
N ASN A 171 2.14 -3.80 9.92
CA ASN A 171 1.94 -5.18 9.51
C ASN A 171 0.71 -5.32 8.61
N GLU A 172 -0.39 -4.68 8.99
CA GLU A 172 -1.65 -4.68 8.22
C GLU A 172 -1.48 -3.97 6.88
N LEU A 173 -0.82 -2.80 6.86
CA LEU A 173 -0.44 -2.09 5.64
C LEU A 173 0.34 -2.97 4.68
N ALA A 174 1.35 -3.68 5.15
CA ALA A 174 2.15 -4.55 4.30
C ALA A 174 1.39 -5.81 3.85
N THR A 175 0.55 -6.38 4.71
CA THR A 175 -0.24 -7.57 4.39
C THR A 175 -1.31 -7.27 3.35
N LEU A 176 -2.09 -6.20 3.57
CA LEU A 176 -3.08 -5.71 2.61
C LEU A 176 -2.43 -5.25 1.31
N GLY A 177 -1.32 -4.51 1.39
CA GLY A 177 -0.64 -3.95 0.23
C GLY A 177 -0.07 -5.02 -0.71
N LYS A 178 0.51 -6.10 -0.17
CA LYS A 178 1.00 -7.23 -0.98
C LYS A 178 -0.13 -7.92 -1.73
N GLU A 179 -1.23 -8.23 -1.04
CA GLU A 179 -2.39 -8.88 -1.66
C GLU A 179 -3.09 -7.99 -2.67
N PHE A 180 -3.30 -6.71 -2.32
CA PHE A 180 -3.84 -5.70 -3.22
C PHE A 180 -2.98 -5.58 -4.48
N THR A 181 -1.65 -5.50 -4.34
CA THR A 181 -0.71 -5.43 -5.47
C THR A 181 -0.84 -6.65 -6.37
N LYS A 182 -0.91 -7.85 -5.79
CA LYS A 182 -1.05 -9.10 -6.53
C LYS A 182 -2.33 -9.10 -7.38
N LYS A 183 -3.46 -8.72 -6.77
CA LYS A 183 -4.75 -8.66 -7.47
C LYS A 183 -4.83 -7.54 -8.49
N PHE A 184 -4.33 -6.36 -8.16
CA PHE A 184 -4.40 -5.17 -9.01
C PHE A 184 -3.72 -5.39 -10.37
N TYR A 185 -2.60 -6.11 -10.39
CA TYR A 185 -1.86 -6.44 -11.61
C TYR A 185 -2.10 -7.87 -12.11
N SER A 186 -3.06 -8.60 -11.52
CA SER A 186 -3.33 -10.00 -11.87
C SER A 186 -2.08 -10.88 -11.89
N VAL A 187 -1.21 -10.70 -10.90
CA VAL A 187 0.05 -11.45 -10.77
C VAL A 187 -0.26 -12.91 -10.42
N GLY A 188 0.24 -13.83 -11.25
CA GLY A 188 -0.01 -15.26 -11.11
C GLY A 188 0.55 -15.85 -9.82
N ASP A 189 0.01 -16.99 -9.38
CA ASP A 189 0.45 -17.68 -8.16
C ASP A 189 1.90 -18.21 -8.24
N ASP A 190 2.44 -18.37 -9.45
CA ASP A 190 3.82 -18.74 -9.72
C ASP A 190 4.79 -17.54 -9.65
N GLN A 191 4.26 -16.32 -9.57
CA GLN A 191 5.02 -15.09 -9.51
C GLN A 191 5.03 -14.51 -8.09
N LYS A 192 6.18 -14.01 -7.66
CA LYS A 192 6.37 -13.42 -6.34
C LYS A 192 6.30 -11.89 -6.41
N ILE A 193 5.51 -11.30 -5.53
CA ILE A 193 5.63 -9.88 -5.17
C ILE A 193 6.77 -9.74 -4.16
N TYR A 194 7.85 -9.06 -4.55
CA TYR A 194 8.94 -8.74 -3.63
C TYR A 194 8.54 -7.55 -2.76
N SER A 195 8.71 -7.70 -1.46
CA SER A 195 8.23 -6.75 -0.47
C SER A 195 9.38 -6.08 0.25
N TYR A 196 9.33 -4.75 0.36
CA TYR A 196 10.38 -3.95 0.96
C TYR A 196 9.82 -2.94 1.96
N TYR A 197 10.66 -2.53 2.91
CA TYR A 197 10.34 -1.48 3.86
C TYR A 197 11.42 -0.38 3.83
N GLN A 198 11.00 0.89 3.95
CA GLN A 198 11.91 2.03 4.13
C GLN A 198 11.45 2.95 5.26
N GLY A 199 12.35 3.28 6.19
CA GLY A 199 12.07 4.24 7.24
C GLY A 199 13.32 4.70 8.00
N CYS A 200 13.24 5.89 8.61
CA CYS A 200 14.31 6.46 9.45
C CYS A 200 13.75 7.01 10.77
N SER A 201 14.53 7.01 11.85
CA SER A 201 14.10 7.48 13.17
C SER A 201 12.94 6.66 13.73
N GLU A 202 11.74 7.22 13.86
CA GLU A 202 10.52 6.47 14.19
C GLU A 202 10.22 5.41 13.12
N GLY A 203 10.37 5.73 11.83
CA GLY A 203 10.34 4.73 10.77
C GLY A 203 11.43 3.66 10.91
N GLY A 204 12.56 4.00 11.51
CA GLY A 204 13.54 3.00 11.86
C GLY A 204 13.05 2.08 12.98
N ARG A 205 12.33 2.62 13.99
CA ARG A 205 11.72 1.85 15.06
C ARG A 205 10.66 0.89 14.54
N GLU A 206 9.75 1.40 13.71
CA GLU A 206 8.71 0.65 13.02
C GLU A 206 9.31 -0.49 12.19
N GLY A 207 10.35 -0.22 11.38
CA GLY A 207 11.00 -1.21 10.54
C GLY A 207 11.56 -2.40 11.30
N TRP A 208 12.23 -2.20 12.44
CA TRP A 208 12.65 -3.36 13.24
C TRP A 208 11.51 -4.01 14.00
N SER A 209 10.47 -3.25 14.38
CA SER A 209 9.26 -3.86 14.95
C SER A 209 8.74 -4.93 14.00
N GLN A 210 8.71 -4.62 12.69
CA GLN A 210 8.36 -5.58 11.66
C GLN A 210 9.39 -6.72 11.56
N ALA A 211 10.68 -6.42 11.47
CA ALA A 211 11.72 -7.45 11.35
C ALA A 211 11.74 -8.46 12.53
N GLN A 212 11.42 -8.01 13.74
CA GLN A 212 11.45 -8.84 14.95
C GLN A 212 10.16 -9.64 15.16
N ARG A 213 9.01 -9.12 14.73
CA ARG A 213 7.69 -9.73 14.98
C ARG A 213 7.14 -10.50 13.78
N PHE A 214 7.48 -10.07 12.57
CA PHE A 214 6.94 -10.56 11.30
C PHE A 214 8.09 -10.84 10.34
N ALA A 215 8.90 -11.85 10.68
CA ALA A 215 10.18 -12.14 10.03
C ALA A 215 10.08 -12.48 8.53
N ASP A 216 8.90 -12.91 8.07
CA ASP A 216 8.58 -13.26 6.69
C ASP A 216 7.86 -12.14 5.92
N GLN A 217 7.67 -10.98 6.55
CA GLN A 217 6.83 -9.91 5.98
C GLN A 217 7.51 -9.16 4.84
N PHE A 218 8.84 -9.05 4.86
CA PHE A 218 9.65 -8.27 3.92
C PHE A 218 10.88 -9.06 3.43
N ASP A 219 11.17 -8.93 2.14
CA ASP A 219 12.38 -9.45 1.50
C ASP A 219 13.61 -8.56 1.72
N GLY A 220 13.40 -7.27 2.02
CA GLY A 220 14.46 -6.33 2.36
C GLY A 220 13.96 -5.12 3.14
N LEU A 221 14.73 -4.66 4.13
CA LEU A 221 14.39 -3.50 4.94
C LEU A 221 15.54 -2.48 4.94
N ALA A 222 15.25 -1.24 4.53
CA ALA A 222 16.14 -0.09 4.63
C ALA A 222 15.78 0.72 5.89
N ILE A 223 16.50 0.47 6.98
CA ILE A 223 16.20 1.03 8.30
C ILE A 223 17.31 1.97 8.75
N GLY A 224 17.00 3.26 8.80
CA GLY A 224 17.91 4.33 9.25
C GLY A 224 17.67 4.77 10.70
N ALA A 225 18.76 5.11 11.40
CA ALA A 225 18.78 5.77 12.72
C ALA A 225 17.64 5.38 13.68
N PRO A 226 17.41 4.10 13.97
CA PRO A 226 16.14 3.67 14.52
C PRO A 226 15.97 4.09 15.99
N ALA A 227 14.81 4.64 16.31
CA ALA A 227 14.45 5.17 17.63
C ALA A 227 14.12 4.07 18.67
N PHE A 228 14.99 3.07 18.83
CA PHE A 228 14.87 2.11 19.93
C PHE A 228 15.40 2.70 21.23
N ARG A 229 14.74 2.32 22.33
CA ARG A 229 15.17 2.65 23.70
C ARG A 229 15.22 4.16 23.98
N CYS A 230 14.21 4.89 23.51
CA CYS A 230 13.96 6.26 24.00
C CYS A 230 13.78 6.19 25.52
N LYS A 231 14.72 6.79 26.25
CA LYS A 231 14.71 6.91 27.71
C LYS A 231 13.87 8.10 28.14
#